data_AF-C0HFB9-F1
#
_entry.id   AF-C0HFB9-F1
#
_cell.length_a   1.000
_cell.length_b   1.000
_cell.length_c   1.000
_cell.angle_alpha   90.00
_cell.angle_beta   90.00
_cell.angle_gamma   90.00
#
_symmetry.space_group_name_H-M   'P 1'
#
loop_
_entity.id
_entity.type
_entity.pdbx_description
1 polymer ?
#
loop_
_entity_poly.entity_id
_entity_poly.type
_entity_poly.pdbx_seq_one_letter_code
_entity_poly.pdbx_strand_id
1 'polypeptide(L)'
;MALSSSGHPATTRLLFSLLLVGSAAGLPERAAIDRVNRRGPSLGLVMSYVDEATALQASGYFQPWRALPFVDLYGRRYHIGSIRGVNVIYALTGQRRLNAAVTVQTLIDVFSVSGIVHYGTAGSCNDSISFGDVSVPRLVAYTGAWTWKKFRSPRESSAELSFGEYNVPDGGGGENLLGSLKYRNEELYSAGKPMEEVFWLPVHSAWFRTAEQLTVVTR
;
A
#
# COMPACT_ATOMS: atom_id res chain seq x y z
N MET A 1 -60.79 36.77 -20.28
CA MET A 1 -59.98 36.26 -21.40
C MET A 1 -58.59 36.01 -20.82
N ALA A 2 -58.33 34.84 -20.23
CA ALA A 2 -57.65 33.71 -20.86
C ALA A 2 -56.30 34.16 -21.47
N LEU A 3 -55.11 33.75 -21.02
CA LEU A 3 -54.65 32.38 -20.74
C LEU A 3 -53.46 32.36 -19.75
N SER A 4 -53.45 31.30 -18.96
CA SER A 4 -52.33 30.75 -18.20
C SER A 4 -51.19 30.28 -19.11
N SER A 5 -49.94 30.47 -18.69
CA SER A 5 -48.78 29.76 -19.20
C SER A 5 -47.75 29.61 -18.08
N SER A 6 -47.81 28.46 -17.41
CA SER A 6 -46.83 27.99 -16.42
C SER A 6 -45.74 27.18 -17.13
N GLY A 7 -44.55 27.75 -17.31
CA GLY A 7 -43.36 27.03 -17.77
C GLY A 7 -42.62 26.40 -16.60
N HIS A 8 -42.69 25.08 -16.46
CA HIS A 8 -41.79 24.32 -15.57
C HIS A 8 -40.42 24.17 -16.25
N PRO A 9 -39.28 24.31 -15.54
CA PRO A 9 -37.98 23.95 -16.08
C PRO A 9 -37.86 22.42 -16.14
N ALA A 10 -37.61 21.90 -17.35
CA ALA A 10 -37.35 20.50 -17.59
C ALA A 10 -36.01 20.08 -16.96
N THR A 11 -36.06 19.29 -15.90
CA THR A 11 -34.91 18.56 -15.37
C THR A 11 -34.47 17.48 -16.38
N THR A 12 -33.43 17.79 -17.16
CA THR A 12 -32.72 16.81 -17.99
C THR A 12 -31.98 15.82 -17.10
N ARG A 13 -32.54 14.63 -16.89
CA ARG A 13 -31.83 13.51 -16.29
C ARG A 13 -30.92 12.89 -17.34
N LEU A 14 -29.61 13.16 -17.26
CA LEU A 14 -28.61 12.37 -17.98
C LEU A 14 -28.57 10.96 -17.35
N LEU A 15 -29.13 9.98 -18.05
CA LEU A 15 -28.95 8.57 -17.72
C LEU A 15 -27.63 8.11 -18.37
N PHE A 16 -26.58 7.95 -17.57
CA PHE A 16 -25.36 7.27 -18.01
C PHE A 16 -25.64 5.77 -18.09
N SER A 17 -25.97 5.29 -19.29
CA SER A 17 -26.08 3.87 -19.59
C SER A 17 -24.67 3.26 -19.60
N LEU A 18 -24.27 2.65 -18.49
CA LEU A 18 -23.04 1.85 -18.43
C LEU A 18 -23.28 0.58 -19.26
N LEU A 19 -22.81 0.57 -20.50
CA LEU A 19 -22.75 -0.62 -21.35
C LEU A 19 -21.75 -1.61 -20.74
N LEU A 20 -22.26 -2.49 -19.89
CA LEU A 20 -21.55 -3.71 -19.47
C LEU A 20 -21.48 -4.64 -20.69
N VAL A 21 -20.36 -4.57 -21.42
CA VAL A 21 -20.01 -5.60 -22.39
C VAL A 21 -19.59 -6.83 -21.61
N GLY A 22 -20.56 -7.70 -21.31
CA GLY A 22 -20.31 -9.02 -20.75
C GLY A 22 -19.77 -9.94 -21.83
N SER A 23 -18.44 -10.07 -21.94
CA SER A 23 -17.84 -11.12 -22.76
C SER A 23 -17.85 -12.44 -21.98
N ALA A 24 -18.71 -13.37 -22.42
CA ALA A 24 -18.90 -14.70 -21.83
C ALA A 24 -17.83 -15.74 -22.23
N ALA A 25 -16.72 -15.31 -22.86
CA ALA A 25 -15.54 -16.14 -23.03
C ALA A 25 -14.58 -15.83 -21.87
N GLY A 26 -14.28 -16.82 -21.02
CA GLY A 26 -13.30 -16.64 -19.95
C GLY A 26 -12.00 -16.08 -20.54
N LEU A 27 -11.62 -14.87 -20.13
CA LEU A 27 -10.39 -14.21 -20.58
C LEU A 27 -9.22 -15.20 -20.39
N PRO A 28 -8.25 -15.28 -21.32
CA PRO A 28 -7.07 -16.14 -21.18
C PRO A 28 -6.39 -16.00 -19.80
N GLU A 29 -6.44 -14.80 -19.24
CA GLU A 29 -6.03 -14.45 -17.88
C GLU A 29 -6.77 -15.28 -16.82
N ARG A 30 -8.09 -15.45 -16.92
CA ARG A 30 -8.89 -16.19 -15.95
C ARG A 30 -8.53 -17.67 -15.90
N ALA A 31 -8.35 -18.30 -17.07
CA ALA A 31 -7.89 -19.70 -17.12
C ALA A 31 -6.48 -19.87 -16.55
N ALA A 32 -5.60 -18.88 -16.76
CA ALA A 32 -4.26 -18.85 -16.17
C ALA A 32 -4.34 -18.69 -14.64
N ILE A 33 -5.13 -17.74 -14.14
CA ILE A 33 -5.39 -17.51 -12.71
C ILE A 33 -5.94 -18.78 -12.05
N ASP A 34 -6.94 -19.41 -12.64
CA ASP A 34 -7.53 -20.65 -12.13
C ASP A 34 -6.50 -21.79 -12.08
N ARG A 35 -5.55 -21.82 -13.02
CA ARG A 35 -4.45 -22.79 -13.02
C ARG A 35 -3.46 -22.53 -11.88
N VAL A 36 -3.17 -21.27 -11.57
CA VAL A 36 -2.35 -20.89 -10.42
C VAL A 36 -3.04 -21.31 -9.13
N ASN A 37 -4.29 -20.89 -8.94
CA ASN A 37 -5.06 -21.13 -7.71
C ASN A 37 -5.31 -22.61 -7.42
N ARG A 38 -5.43 -23.46 -8.47
CA ARG A 38 -5.57 -24.92 -8.33
C ARG A 38 -4.37 -25.62 -7.69
N ARG A 39 -3.17 -25.01 -7.69
CA ARG A 39 -2.00 -25.58 -7.00
C ARG A 39 -1.96 -25.25 -5.50
N GLY A 40 -2.99 -24.59 -5.00
CA GLY A 40 -3.11 -24.17 -3.60
C GLY A 40 -2.56 -22.77 -3.35
N PRO A 41 -2.67 -22.31 -2.10
CA PRO A 41 -2.30 -20.95 -1.74
C PRO A 41 -0.82 -20.64 -2.00
N SER A 42 -0.55 -19.40 -2.41
CA SER A 42 0.80 -18.87 -2.61
C SER A 42 1.16 -17.86 -1.54
N LEU A 43 2.45 -17.69 -1.27
CA LEU A 43 2.96 -16.49 -0.60
C LEU A 43 3.10 -15.37 -1.63
N GLY A 44 2.54 -14.20 -1.32
CA GLY A 44 2.78 -12.99 -2.10
C GLY A 44 4.09 -12.35 -1.67
N LEU A 45 4.98 -12.07 -2.62
CA LEU A 45 6.25 -11.39 -2.38
C LEU A 45 6.27 -10.07 -3.15
N VAL A 46 6.20 -8.95 -2.44
CA VAL A 46 6.10 -7.63 -3.07
C VAL A 46 7.34 -6.80 -2.79
N MET A 47 7.79 -6.08 -3.81
CA MET A 47 8.99 -5.25 -3.75
C MET A 47 8.79 -4.00 -4.61
N SER A 48 9.53 -2.92 -4.31
CA SER A 48 9.28 -1.61 -4.91
C SER A 48 10.17 -1.35 -6.13
N TYR A 49 11.42 -1.81 -6.10
CA TYR A 49 12.45 -1.50 -7.09
C TYR A 49 12.87 -2.72 -7.91
N VAL A 50 13.35 -2.44 -9.13
CA VAL A 50 13.83 -3.49 -10.04
C VAL A 50 15.04 -4.23 -9.44
N ASP A 51 15.94 -3.52 -8.77
CA ASP A 51 17.15 -4.13 -8.17
C ASP A 51 16.80 -5.20 -7.12
N GLU A 52 15.70 -5.03 -6.40
CA GLU A 52 15.20 -6.01 -5.43
C GLU A 52 14.75 -7.30 -6.13
N ALA A 53 14.12 -7.19 -7.31
CA ALA A 53 13.72 -8.32 -8.14
C ALA A 53 14.93 -8.98 -8.79
N THR A 54 15.89 -8.17 -9.26
CA THR A 54 17.14 -8.66 -9.83
C THR A 54 17.93 -9.45 -8.80
N ALA A 55 18.00 -9.00 -7.55
CA ALA A 55 18.64 -9.74 -6.46
C ALA A 55 17.98 -11.09 -6.20
N LEU A 56 16.64 -11.15 -6.18
CA LEU A 56 15.90 -12.41 -6.04
C LEU A 56 16.18 -13.36 -7.21
N GLN A 57 16.19 -12.87 -8.44
CA GLN A 57 16.48 -13.68 -9.62
C GLN A 57 17.92 -14.19 -9.61
N ALA A 58 18.89 -13.33 -9.34
CA ALA A 58 20.31 -13.66 -9.26
C ALA A 58 20.61 -14.67 -8.14
N SER A 59 19.83 -14.67 -7.06
CA SER A 59 19.98 -15.66 -5.98
C SER A 59 19.69 -17.10 -6.40
N GLY A 60 18.94 -17.30 -7.50
CA GLY A 60 18.48 -18.62 -7.94
C GLY A 60 17.43 -19.27 -7.03
N TYR A 61 16.96 -18.58 -5.98
CA TYR A 61 15.96 -19.14 -5.05
C TYR A 61 14.58 -19.25 -5.67
N PHE A 62 14.18 -18.26 -6.48
CA PHE A 62 12.90 -18.30 -7.17
C PHE A 62 12.99 -19.15 -8.43
N GLN A 63 12.14 -20.16 -8.51
CA GLN A 63 12.02 -21.07 -9.64
C GLN A 63 10.71 -20.79 -10.39
N PRO A 64 10.75 -20.11 -11.54
CA PRO A 64 9.55 -19.85 -12.34
C PRO A 64 8.90 -21.17 -12.80
N TRP A 65 7.58 -21.22 -12.84
CA TRP A 65 6.89 -22.37 -13.41
C TRP A 65 7.04 -22.40 -14.92
N ARG A 66 7.52 -23.52 -15.48
CA ARG A 66 7.80 -23.67 -16.92
C ARG A 66 6.62 -23.33 -17.83
N ALA A 67 5.40 -23.71 -17.45
CA ALA A 67 4.22 -23.58 -18.31
C ALA A 67 3.46 -22.26 -18.15
N LEU A 68 3.68 -21.54 -17.03
CA LEU A 68 3.02 -20.28 -16.74
C LEU A 68 3.92 -19.49 -15.76
N PRO A 69 5.02 -18.89 -16.26
CA PRO A 69 6.01 -18.23 -15.41
C PRO A 69 5.56 -16.86 -14.91
N PHE A 70 4.53 -16.27 -15.52
CA PHE A 70 3.93 -15.01 -15.09
C PHE A 70 2.49 -14.86 -15.63
N VAL A 71 1.74 -13.94 -15.03
CA VAL A 71 0.47 -13.41 -15.53
C VAL A 71 0.53 -11.88 -15.44
N ASP A 72 0.17 -11.19 -16.52
CA ASP A 72 0.10 -9.73 -16.54
C ASP A 72 -1.34 -9.29 -16.27
N LEU A 73 -1.56 -8.44 -15.26
CA LEU A 73 -2.89 -7.91 -14.89
C LEU A 73 -2.77 -6.41 -14.64
N TYR A 74 -3.67 -5.62 -15.24
CA TYR A 74 -3.74 -4.16 -15.07
C TYR A 74 -2.38 -3.44 -15.26
N GLY A 75 -1.58 -3.91 -16.22
CA GLY A 75 -0.24 -3.36 -16.50
C GLY A 75 0.86 -3.79 -15.52
N ARG A 76 0.62 -4.81 -14.68
CA ARG A 76 1.56 -5.34 -13.69
C ARG A 76 1.82 -6.81 -13.92
N ARG A 77 3.09 -7.21 -13.81
CA ARG A 77 3.51 -8.60 -13.94
C ARG A 77 3.54 -9.30 -12.58
N TYR A 78 2.78 -10.38 -12.47
CA TYR A 78 2.82 -11.32 -11.34
C TYR A 78 3.61 -12.55 -11.77
N HIS A 79 4.82 -12.69 -11.27
CA HIS A 79 5.70 -13.82 -11.56
C HIS A 79 5.28 -15.02 -10.73
N ILE A 80 5.02 -16.15 -11.40
CA ILE A 80 4.49 -17.37 -10.79
C ILE A 80 5.60 -18.42 -10.70
N GLY A 81 5.84 -18.92 -9.50
CA GLY A 81 6.92 -19.87 -9.27
C GLY A 81 6.88 -20.50 -7.90
N SER A 82 8.04 -20.95 -7.46
CA SER A 82 8.23 -21.45 -6.11
C SER A 82 9.59 -21.05 -5.54
N ILE A 83 9.68 -21.01 -4.22
CA ILE A 83 10.94 -20.94 -3.47
C ILE A 83 10.98 -22.15 -2.55
N ARG A 84 11.99 -23.02 -2.71
CA ARG A 84 12.12 -24.27 -1.94
C ARG A 84 10.83 -25.11 -1.91
N GLY A 85 10.12 -25.17 -3.04
CA GLY A 85 8.86 -25.93 -3.19
C GLY A 85 7.61 -25.21 -2.68
N VAL A 86 7.72 -24.08 -1.98
CA VAL A 86 6.58 -23.25 -1.57
C VAL A 86 6.13 -22.40 -2.75
N ASN A 87 4.83 -22.38 -3.06
CA ASN A 87 4.26 -21.54 -4.11
C ASN A 87 4.47 -20.06 -3.77
N VAL A 88 5.07 -19.31 -4.70
CA VAL A 88 5.35 -17.88 -4.53
C VAL A 88 4.86 -17.13 -5.77
N ILE A 89 4.17 -16.02 -5.54
CA ILE A 89 3.84 -15.03 -6.56
C ILE A 89 4.55 -13.75 -6.17
N TYR A 90 5.48 -13.27 -7.00
CA TYR A 90 6.13 -11.98 -6.76
C TYR A 90 5.76 -10.92 -7.78
N ALA A 91 5.66 -9.67 -7.33
CA ALA A 91 5.33 -8.54 -8.19
C ALA A 91 6.06 -7.25 -7.75
N LEU A 92 6.43 -6.44 -8.74
CA LEU A 92 6.88 -5.07 -8.50
C LEU A 92 5.68 -4.18 -8.22
N THR A 93 5.63 -3.56 -7.05
CA THR A 93 4.61 -2.57 -6.72
C THR A 93 4.87 -1.25 -7.44
N GLY A 94 6.14 -0.92 -7.66
CA GLY A 94 6.57 0.44 -7.93
C GLY A 94 6.53 1.29 -6.65
N GLN A 95 6.93 2.56 -6.78
CA GLN A 95 7.04 3.46 -5.64
C GLN A 95 5.68 4.06 -5.24
N ARG A 96 5.58 4.44 -3.97
CA ARG A 96 4.43 5.13 -3.32
C ARG A 96 3.26 4.22 -2.98
N ARG A 97 2.48 4.65 -1.97
CA ARG A 97 1.40 3.87 -1.34
C ARG A 97 0.29 3.44 -2.30
N LEU A 98 -0.12 4.30 -3.23
CA LEU A 98 -1.19 3.96 -4.19
C LEU A 98 -0.80 2.78 -5.09
N ASN A 99 0.44 2.77 -5.56
CA ASN A 99 1.00 1.72 -6.39
C ASN A 99 1.10 0.39 -5.64
N ALA A 100 1.56 0.43 -4.38
CA ALA A 100 1.54 -0.73 -3.49
C ALA A 100 0.13 -1.25 -3.23
N ALA A 101 -0.82 -0.35 -2.91
CA ALA A 101 -2.21 -0.70 -2.64
C ALA A 101 -2.87 -1.40 -3.83
N VAL A 102 -2.78 -0.84 -5.04
CA VAL A 102 -3.37 -1.45 -6.24
C VAL A 102 -2.75 -2.81 -6.55
N THR A 103 -1.43 -2.95 -6.40
CA THR A 103 -0.72 -4.21 -6.67
C THR A 103 -1.12 -5.29 -5.66
N VAL A 104 -1.11 -4.98 -4.37
CA VAL A 104 -1.46 -5.92 -3.31
C VAL A 104 -2.94 -6.28 -3.36
N GLN A 105 -3.82 -5.30 -3.60
CA GLN A 105 -5.26 -5.54 -3.74
C GLN A 105 -5.54 -6.49 -4.91
N THR A 106 -4.95 -6.23 -6.08
CA THR A 106 -5.05 -7.13 -7.23
C THR A 106 -4.55 -8.55 -6.89
N LEU A 107 -3.40 -8.64 -6.22
CA LEU A 107 -2.80 -9.92 -5.84
C LEU A 107 -3.74 -10.77 -4.97
N ILE A 108 -4.35 -10.17 -3.95
CA ILE A 108 -5.23 -10.89 -3.00
C ILE A 108 -6.63 -11.15 -3.54
N ASP A 109 -7.13 -10.31 -4.46
CA ASP A 109 -8.46 -10.50 -5.06
C ASP A 109 -8.46 -11.58 -6.14
N VAL A 110 -7.33 -11.73 -6.85
CA VAL A 110 -7.22 -12.59 -8.02
C VAL A 110 -6.62 -13.96 -7.68
N PHE A 111 -5.63 -14.00 -6.80
CA PHE A 111 -4.91 -15.22 -6.47
C PHE A 111 -5.25 -15.74 -5.07
N SER A 112 -5.20 -17.07 -4.90
CA SER A 112 -5.25 -17.69 -3.58
C SER A 112 -3.95 -17.40 -2.84
N VAL A 113 -3.97 -16.43 -1.92
CA VAL A 113 -2.78 -15.96 -1.19
C VAL A 113 -2.90 -16.23 0.31
N SER A 114 -1.89 -16.84 0.90
CA SER A 114 -1.85 -17.13 2.36
C SER A 114 -1.28 -15.97 3.18
N GLY A 115 -0.59 -15.03 2.53
CA GLY A 115 -0.03 -13.85 3.16
C GLY A 115 0.98 -13.14 2.27
N ILE A 116 1.38 -11.94 2.70
CA ILE A 116 2.24 -11.04 1.94
C ILE A 116 3.53 -10.78 2.71
N VAL A 117 4.67 -10.98 2.06
CA VAL A 117 5.98 -10.49 2.47
C VAL A 117 6.32 -9.29 1.62
N HIS A 118 6.58 -8.15 2.24
CA HIS A 118 7.29 -7.04 1.60
C HIS A 118 8.74 -7.05 2.06
N TYR A 119 9.69 -7.00 1.12
CA TYR A 119 11.09 -6.71 1.43
C TYR A 119 11.61 -5.64 0.48
N GLY A 120 12.61 -4.91 0.95
CA GLY A 120 13.26 -3.89 0.15
C GLY A 120 14.31 -3.14 0.95
N THR A 121 14.83 -2.09 0.33
CA THR A 121 15.79 -1.18 0.97
C THR A 121 15.07 -0.08 1.75
N ALA A 122 15.66 0.32 2.88
CA ALA A 122 15.15 1.41 3.70
C ALA A 122 16.30 2.25 4.26
N GLY A 123 16.05 3.55 4.45
CA GLY A 123 16.91 4.41 5.26
C GLY A 123 16.59 4.25 6.74
N SER A 124 17.60 4.44 7.59
CA SER A 124 17.45 4.44 9.04
C SER A 124 17.57 5.87 9.59
N CYS A 125 16.74 6.19 10.58
CA CYS A 125 16.93 7.35 11.47
C CYS A 125 17.43 6.94 12.86
N ASN A 126 17.83 5.68 13.02
CA ASN A 126 18.43 5.14 14.24
C ASN A 126 19.93 4.99 14.02
N ASP A 127 20.72 5.76 14.78
CA ASP A 127 22.18 5.81 14.71
C ASP A 127 22.85 4.49 15.13
N SER A 128 22.09 3.55 15.74
CA SER A 128 22.58 2.21 16.09
C SER A 128 22.44 1.18 14.96
N ILE A 129 21.80 1.54 13.84
CA ILE A 129 21.62 0.65 12.68
C ILE A 129 22.64 1.03 11.60
N SER A 130 23.42 0.05 11.16
CA SER A 130 24.45 0.22 10.14
C SER A 130 23.93 -0.10 8.73
N PHE A 131 24.67 0.35 7.71
CA PHE A 131 24.40 -0.05 6.34
C PHE A 131 24.55 -1.56 6.17
N GLY A 132 23.55 -2.19 5.54
CA GLY A 132 23.50 -3.63 5.34
C GLY A 132 22.76 -4.40 6.44
N ASP A 133 22.40 -3.74 7.54
CA ASP A 133 21.56 -4.37 8.57
C ASP A 133 20.17 -4.71 8.02
N VAL A 134 19.68 -5.88 8.37
CA VAL A 134 18.32 -6.34 8.03
C VAL A 134 17.41 -6.04 9.21
N SER A 135 16.46 -5.13 8.99
CA SER A 135 15.46 -4.76 10.00
C SER A 135 14.10 -5.36 9.68
N VAL A 136 13.45 -5.95 10.70
CA VAL A 136 12.07 -6.41 10.62
C VAL A 136 11.23 -5.54 11.56
N PRO A 137 10.34 -4.68 11.04
CA PRO A 137 9.56 -3.80 11.89
C PRO A 137 8.47 -4.57 12.63
N ARG A 138 8.33 -4.36 13.94
CA ARG A 138 7.18 -4.82 14.71
C ARG A 138 5.91 -4.00 14.41
N LEU A 139 6.11 -2.71 14.14
CA LEU A 139 5.08 -1.72 13.90
C LEU A 139 5.46 -0.88 12.68
N VAL A 140 4.48 -0.46 11.89
CA VAL A 140 4.66 0.50 10.79
C VAL A 140 3.68 1.66 10.97
N ALA A 141 4.05 2.86 10.54
CA ALA A 141 3.18 4.03 10.59
C ALA A 141 3.23 4.79 9.27
N TYR A 142 2.13 5.45 8.93
CA TYR A 142 2.11 6.38 7.81
C TYR A 142 2.45 7.80 8.31
N THR A 143 3.64 8.26 7.97
CA THR A 143 4.15 9.58 8.38
C THR A 143 3.92 10.67 7.32
N GLY A 144 3.28 10.32 6.20
CA GLY A 144 3.04 11.24 5.08
C GLY A 144 1.80 12.13 5.24
N ALA A 145 0.92 11.85 6.21
CA ALA A 145 -0.23 12.69 6.52
C ALA A 145 -0.03 13.42 7.85
N TRP A 146 -0.28 14.72 7.82
CA TRP A 146 -0.03 15.62 8.93
C TRP A 146 -1.03 16.77 8.89
N THR A 147 -1.31 17.32 10.06
CA THR A 147 -2.08 18.55 10.23
C THR A 147 -1.23 19.61 10.88
N TRP A 148 -1.49 20.85 10.47
CA TRP A 148 -0.91 22.02 11.12
C TRP A 148 -1.74 22.39 12.35
N LYS A 149 -1.04 22.78 13.41
CA LYS A 149 -1.65 23.33 14.61
C LYS A 149 -1.21 24.77 14.79
N LYS A 150 -2.17 25.65 15.04
CA LYS A 150 -1.86 27.06 15.33
C LYS A 150 -1.16 27.17 16.68
N PHE A 151 -0.21 28.11 16.77
CA PHE A 151 0.48 28.39 18.01
C PHE A 151 -0.52 28.71 19.13
N ARG A 152 -0.34 28.08 20.30
CA ARG A 152 -1.22 28.16 21.49
C ARG A 152 -2.68 27.72 21.26
N SER A 153 -2.98 26.98 20.19
CA SER A 153 -4.32 26.46 19.98
C SER A 153 -4.62 25.24 20.85
N PRO A 154 -5.89 24.98 21.23
CA PRO A 154 -6.27 23.74 21.90
C PRO A 154 -5.83 22.50 21.11
N ARG A 155 -5.62 21.37 21.80
CA ARG A 155 -5.04 20.14 21.21
C ARG A 155 -5.77 19.62 19.96
N GLU A 156 -7.02 20.03 19.72
CA GLU A 156 -7.90 19.50 18.67
C GLU A 156 -8.18 20.45 17.50
N SER A 157 -7.71 21.71 17.52
CA SER A 157 -7.96 22.61 16.39
C SER A 157 -6.95 22.35 15.27
N SER A 158 -7.40 21.80 14.14
CA SER A 158 -6.65 21.84 12.88
C SER A 158 -6.63 23.28 12.36
N ALA A 159 -5.46 23.75 11.96
CA ALA A 159 -5.30 25.05 11.30
C ALA A 159 -4.86 24.85 9.85
N GLU A 160 -5.24 25.79 8.98
CA GLU A 160 -4.65 25.91 7.65
C GLU A 160 -3.26 26.52 7.77
N LEU A 161 -2.30 26.02 6.98
CA LEU A 161 -0.96 26.58 6.94
C LEU A 161 -0.97 27.90 6.17
N SER A 162 -0.79 29.02 6.87
CA SER A 162 -0.54 30.31 6.25
C SER A 162 0.96 30.62 6.31
N PHE A 163 1.67 30.44 5.19
CA PHE A 163 3.09 30.80 5.07
C PHE A 163 3.32 32.33 5.20
N GLY A 164 2.30 33.14 4.93
CA GLY A 164 2.41 34.60 4.83
C GLY A 164 2.38 35.37 6.17
N GLU A 165 2.11 34.71 7.30
CA GLU A 165 2.06 35.34 8.64
C GLU A 165 3.39 35.25 9.42
N TYR A 166 4.49 34.80 8.79
CA TYR A 166 5.75 34.59 9.50
C TYR A 166 6.62 35.85 9.59
N ASN A 167 7.10 36.16 10.80
CA ASN A 167 8.20 37.08 11.07
C ASN A 167 9.44 36.32 11.57
N VAL A 168 10.63 36.79 11.19
CA VAL A 168 11.89 36.32 11.81
C VAL A 168 11.87 36.78 13.27
N PRO A 169 12.11 35.90 14.27
CA PRO A 169 12.17 36.33 15.66
C PRO A 169 13.31 37.35 15.81
N ASP A 170 12.98 38.57 16.23
CA ASP A 170 13.99 39.57 16.60
C ASP A 170 14.91 38.93 17.64
N GLY A 171 16.23 39.04 17.46
CA GLY A 171 17.28 38.22 18.10
C GLY A 171 17.39 38.22 19.64
N GLY A 172 16.34 38.60 20.37
CA GLY A 172 16.22 38.60 21.82
C GLY A 172 15.61 37.34 22.45
N GLY A 173 15.49 36.22 21.73
CA GLY A 173 15.05 34.95 22.32
C GLY A 173 13.53 34.84 22.56
N GLY A 174 12.71 35.54 21.77
CA GLY A 174 11.25 35.38 21.80
C GLY A 174 10.77 33.98 21.42
N GLU A 175 9.57 33.60 21.87
CA GLU A 175 8.96 32.30 21.53
C GLU A 175 8.75 32.15 20.03
N ASN A 176 9.08 30.98 19.49
CA ASN A 176 8.81 30.66 18.09
C ASN A 176 7.30 30.53 17.88
N LEU A 177 6.70 31.48 17.16
CA LEU A 177 5.27 31.53 16.85
C LEU A 177 4.86 30.53 15.75
N LEU A 178 5.80 29.75 15.20
CA LEU A 178 5.48 28.70 14.25
C LEU A 178 4.54 27.67 14.88
N GLY A 179 3.52 27.31 14.11
CA GLY A 179 2.65 26.20 14.46
C GLY A 179 3.41 24.87 14.56
N SER A 180 2.85 23.91 15.29
CA SER A 180 3.42 22.56 15.39
C SER A 180 2.79 21.61 14.37
N LEU A 181 3.53 20.59 13.95
CA LEU A 181 2.99 19.51 13.12
C LEU A 181 2.46 18.38 14.01
N LYS A 182 1.33 17.80 13.62
CA LYS A 182 0.82 16.56 14.21
C LYS A 182 0.60 15.54 13.10
N TYR A 183 1.15 14.34 13.24
CA TYR A 183 0.80 13.24 12.34
C TYR A 183 -0.69 12.91 12.44
N ARG A 184 -1.30 12.59 11.31
CA ARG A 184 -2.67 12.08 11.29
C ARG A 184 -2.66 10.58 11.61
N ASN A 185 -3.68 10.17 12.36
CA ASN A 185 -4.01 8.76 12.48
C ASN A 185 -4.62 8.27 11.16
N GLU A 186 -4.53 6.97 10.94
CA GLU A 186 -5.15 6.25 9.84
C GLU A 186 -6.42 5.55 10.34
N GLU A 187 -7.42 5.46 9.47
CA GLU A 187 -8.61 4.64 9.71
C GLU A 187 -8.29 3.17 9.38
N LEU A 188 -8.34 2.30 10.39
CA LEU A 188 -8.14 0.87 10.24
C LEU A 188 -9.49 0.15 10.24
N TYR A 189 -9.75 -0.57 9.16
CA TYR A 189 -10.92 -1.43 9.02
C TYR A 189 -10.49 -2.89 9.23
N SER A 190 -11.20 -3.60 10.10
CA SER A 190 -10.96 -5.02 10.41
C SER A 190 -12.26 -5.81 10.34
N ALA A 191 -12.20 -7.05 9.87
CA ALA A 191 -13.37 -7.92 9.76
C ALA A 191 -14.04 -8.10 11.15
N GLY A 192 -15.34 -7.79 11.22
CA GLY A 192 -16.14 -7.94 12.44
C GLY A 192 -15.86 -6.92 13.55
N LYS A 193 -15.11 -5.84 13.28
CA LYS A 193 -14.83 -4.76 14.24
C LYS A 193 -15.25 -3.40 13.67
N PRO A 194 -15.61 -2.42 14.54
CA PRO A 194 -15.77 -1.04 14.09
C PRO A 194 -14.43 -0.48 13.56
N MET A 195 -14.52 0.60 12.79
CA MET A 195 -13.34 1.36 12.38
C MET A 195 -12.62 1.91 13.61
N GLU A 196 -11.29 1.81 13.61
CA GLU A 196 -10.43 2.34 14.66
C GLU A 196 -9.44 3.34 14.07
N GLU A 197 -9.19 4.46 14.77
CA GLU A 197 -8.11 5.37 14.41
C GLU A 197 -6.79 4.90 15.04
N VAL A 198 -5.78 4.62 14.20
CA VAL A 198 -4.48 4.11 14.64
C VAL A 198 -3.34 4.91 14.04
N PHE A 199 -2.27 5.12 14.81
CA PHE A 199 -1.01 5.63 14.26
C PHE A 199 -0.05 4.50 13.92
N TRP A 200 0.10 3.55 14.84
CA TRP A 200 0.94 2.36 14.67
C TRP A 200 0.10 1.17 14.20
N LEU A 201 0.45 0.63 13.05
CA LEU A 201 -0.11 -0.60 12.50
C LEU A 201 0.80 -1.78 12.88
N PRO A 202 0.30 -2.78 13.62
CA PRO A 202 1.10 -3.93 13.98
C PRO A 202 1.31 -4.87 12.79
N VAL A 203 2.52 -5.41 12.66
CA VAL A 203 2.79 -6.55 11.78
C VAL A 203 2.20 -7.82 12.40
N HIS A 204 1.76 -8.77 11.57
CA HIS A 204 1.15 -10.01 12.04
C HIS A 204 2.09 -10.78 12.98
N SER A 205 1.65 -11.03 14.23
CA SER A 205 2.51 -11.51 15.31
C SER A 205 3.18 -12.87 15.04
N ALA A 206 2.49 -13.79 14.35
CA ALA A 206 3.09 -15.07 13.98
C ALA A 206 4.22 -14.91 12.96
N TRP A 207 4.07 -14.00 11.99
CA TRP A 207 5.06 -13.76 10.94
C TRP A 207 6.25 -12.99 11.49
N PHE A 208 6.00 -12.04 12.38
CA PHE A 208 7.05 -11.34 13.12
C PHE A 208 7.90 -12.33 13.92
N ARG A 209 7.28 -13.24 14.70
CA ARG A 209 8.00 -14.29 15.44
C ARG A 209 8.80 -15.23 14.54
N THR A 210 8.30 -15.56 13.36
CA THR A 210 9.06 -16.34 12.37
C THR A 210 10.28 -15.55 11.87
N ALA A 211 10.11 -14.25 11.61
CA ALA A 211 11.20 -13.40 11.15
C ALA A 211 12.28 -13.16 12.23
N GLU A 212 11.92 -13.17 13.51
CA GLU A 212 12.88 -13.09 14.63
C GLU A 212 13.84 -14.29 14.67
N GLN A 213 13.50 -15.41 14.01
CA GLN A 213 14.37 -16.59 13.92
C GLN A 213 15.42 -16.48 12.81
N LEU A 214 15.42 -15.40 12.02
CA LEU A 214 16.41 -15.17 10.98
C LEU A 214 17.80 -15.03 11.62
N THR A 215 18.72 -15.89 11.20
CA THR A 215 20.12 -15.84 11.61
C THR A 215 20.97 -15.31 10.46
N VAL A 216 21.98 -14.51 10.79
CA VAL A 216 22.98 -14.08 9.81
C VAL A 216 23.82 -15.31 9.46
N VAL A 217 23.64 -15.82 8.23
CA VAL A 217 24.52 -16.86 7.70
C VAL A 217 25.76 -16.18 7.14
N THR A 218 26.82 -16.08 7.94
CA THR A 218 28.16 -15.77 7.44
C THR A 218 28.63 -16.92 6.56
N ARG A 219 28.82 -16.65 5.27
CA ARG A 219 29.49 -17.56 4.32
C ARG A 219 30.99 -17.35 4.36
#